data_AF-A0A1V4HSG8-F1
#
_entry.id   AF-A0A1V4HSG8-F1
#
_cell.length_a   1.000
_cell.length_b   1.000
_cell.length_c   1.000
_cell.angle_alpha   90.00
_cell.angle_beta   90.00
_cell.angle_gamma   90.00
#
_symmetry.space_group_name_H-M   'P 1'
#
loop_
_entity.id
_entity.type
_entity.pdbx_description
1 polymer ?
#
loop_
_entity_poly.entity_id
_entity_poly.type
_entity_poly.pdbx_seq_one_letter_code
_entity_poly.pdbx_strand_id
1 'polypeptide(L)' 'MIEKYTLQKEPDKTMFVFQKNGKFYGHVVKNKTDKSVAKIVFETSKYETVEQIKEEYPAADE' A
#
# COMPACT_ATOMS: atom_id res chain seq x y z
N MET A 1 2.26 2.97 10.87
CA MET A 1 1.59 3.26 9.59
C MET A 1 1.60 4.76 9.45
N ILE A 2 2.07 5.27 8.32
CA ILE A 2 2.22 6.72 8.08
C ILE A 2 1.13 7.19 7.11
N GLU A 3 0.83 6.35 6.13
CA GLU A 3 -0.14 6.66 5.10
C GLU A 3 -0.88 5.39 4.68
N LYS A 4 -2.11 5.56 4.20
CA LYS A 4 -2.85 4.51 3.51
C LYS A 4 -3.61 5.12 2.34
N TYR A 5 -3.69 4.41 1.23
CA TYR A 5 -4.43 4.87 0.05
C TYR A 5 -4.87 3.69 -0.80
N THR A 6 -5.95 3.87 -1.55
CA THR A 6 -6.40 2.89 -2.55
C THR A 6 -5.46 2.94 -3.75
N LEU A 7 -5.10 1.79 -4.32
CA LEU A 7 -4.24 1.76 -5.50
C LEU A 7 -5.00 2.19 -6.76
N GLN A 8 -4.39 3.02 -7.59
CA GLN A 8 -5.01 3.56 -8.82
C GLN A 8 -5.45 2.45 -9.78
N LYS A 9 -4.60 1.44 -9.98
CA LYS A 9 -4.85 0.33 -10.90
C LYS A 9 -5.60 -0.83 -10.25
N GLU A 10 -5.69 -0.86 -8.91
CA GLU A 10 -6.21 -1.99 -8.14
C GLU A 10 -7.18 -1.48 -7.06
N PRO A 11 -8.41 -1.08 -7.43
CA PRO A 11 -9.35 -0.43 -6.50
C PRO A 11 -9.86 -1.35 -5.38
N ASP A 12 -9.72 -2.66 -5.52
CA ASP A 12 -10.01 -3.64 -4.47
C ASP A 12 -8.83 -3.84 -3.51
N LYS A 13 -7.74 -3.08 -3.68
CA LYS A 13 -6.53 -3.14 -2.86
C LYS A 13 -6.18 -1.79 -2.26
N THR A 14 -5.72 -1.85 -1.02
CA THR A 14 -5.24 -0.70 -0.25
C THR A 14 -3.75 -0.85 -0.02
N MET A 15 -2.99 0.19 -0.32
CA MET A 15 -1.59 0.33 0.09
C MET A 15 -1.54 0.90 1.50
N PHE A 16 -0.72 0.30 2.35
CA PHE A 16 -0.41 0.78 3.69
C PHE A 16 1.08 1.05 3.80
N VAL A 17 1.46 2.31 3.97
CA VAL A 17 2.87 2.72 4.06
C VAL A 17 3.33 2.73 5.51
N PHE A 18 4.47 2.12 5.76
CA PHE A 18 5.15 2.03 7.04
C PHE A 18 6.57 2.56 6.93
N GLN A 19 7.12 3.01 8.06
CA GLN A 19 8.54 3.35 8.19
C GLN A 19 9.18 2.47 9.24
N LYS A 20 10.38 1.98 8.94
CA LYS A 20 11.22 1.19 9.85
C LYS A 20 12.68 1.49 9.60
N ASN A 21 13.40 1.88 10.65
CA ASN A 21 14.83 2.23 10.61
C ASN A 21 15.15 3.28 9.54
N GLY A 22 14.33 4.33 9.44
CA GLY A 22 14.50 5.41 8.45
C GLY A 22 14.03 5.09 7.03
N LYS A 23 13.76 3.82 6.70
CA LYS A 23 13.26 3.39 5.39
C LYS A 23 11.75 3.22 5.36
N PHE A 24 11.15 3.36 4.18
CA PHE A 24 9.72 3.22 3.95
C PHE A 24 9.41 1.93 3.20
N TYR A 25 8.28 1.30 3.49
CA TYR A 25 7.80 0.12 2.76
C TYR A 25 6.28 0.06 2.81
N GLY A 26 5.69 -0.56 1.80
CA GLY A 26 4.25 -0.69 1.62
C GLY A 26 3.77 -2.12 1.87
N HIS A 27 2.60 -2.26 2.50
CA HIS A 27 1.81 -3.49 2.45
C HIS A 27 0.60 -3.26 1.54
N VAL A 28 0.52 -4.02 0.46
CA VAL A 28 -0.67 -4.09 -0.35
C VAL A 28 -1.59 -5.12 0.27
N VAL A 29 -2.78 -4.68 0.64
CA VAL A 29 -3.81 -5.50 1.28
C VAL A 29 -5.02 -5.54 0.36
N LYS A 30 -5.49 -6.75 0.06
CA LYS A 30 -6.79 -6.92 -0.57
C LYS A 30 -7.89 -6.63 0.44
N ASN A 31 -8.85 -5.79 0.05
CA ASN A 31 -9.92 -5.33 0.91
C ASN A 31 -10.84 -6.50 1.33
N LYS A 32 -11.46 -6.36 2.51
CA LYS A 32 -12.46 -7.32 2.99
C LYS A 32 -13.68 -7.27 2.06
N THR A 33 -14.21 -8.44 1.74
CA THR A 33 -15.51 -8.59 1.10
C THR A 33 -16.44 -9.38 2.03
N ASP A 34 -17.72 -9.48 1.71
CA ASP A 34 -18.66 -10.31 2.46
C ASP A 34 -18.23 -11.79 2.53
N LYS A 35 -17.42 -12.23 1.56
CA LYS A 35 -16.97 -13.62 1.41
C LYS A 35 -15.53 -13.86 1.84
N SER A 36 -14.75 -12.82 2.08
CA SER A 36 -13.31 -12.96 2.36
C SER A 36 -12.80 -11.87 3.30
N VAL A 37 -12.04 -12.26 4.31
CA VAL A 37 -11.32 -11.32 5.18
C VAL A 37 -10.26 -10.53 4.41
N ALA A 38 -9.92 -9.34 4.90
CA ALA A 38 -8.80 -8.58 4.35
C ALA A 38 -7.50 -9.36 4.53
N LYS A 39 -6.62 -9.33 3.52
CA LYS A 39 -5.38 -10.11 3.52
C LYS A 39 -4.25 -9.34 2.86
N ILE A 40 -3.07 -9.36 3.49
CA ILE A 40 -1.83 -8.86 2.87
C ILE A 40 -1.53 -9.76 1.66
N VAL A 41 -1.46 -9.16 0.49
CA VAL A 41 -1.13 -9.86 -0.76
C VAL A 41 0.30 -9.62 -1.18
N PHE A 42 0.90 -8.49 -0.78
CA PHE A 42 2.25 -8.13 -1.16
C PHE A 42 2.87 -7.15 -0.15
N GLU A 43 4.17 -7.30 0.10
CA GLU A 43 5.00 -6.31 0.80
C GLU A 43 6.01 -5.78 -0.23
N THR A 44 6.11 -4.46 -0.35
CA THR A 44 7.04 -3.83 -1.28
C THR A 44 8.48 -3.94 -0.80
N SER A 45 9.41 -3.66 -1.69
CA SER A 45 10.78 -3.33 -1.30
C SER A 45 10.83 -2.16 -0.30
N LYS A 46 11.98 -1.98 0.34
CA LYS A 46 12.22 -0.81 1.18
C LYS A 46 12.78 0.34 0.34
N TYR A 47 12.21 1.51 0.54
CA TYR A 47 12.50 2.75 -0.14
C TYR A 47 13.09 3.78 0.83
N GLU A 48 13.73 4.79 0.28
CA GLU A 48 14.29 5.90 1.07
C GLU A 48 13.23 6.97 1.34
N THR A 49 12.21 7.10 0.48
CA THR A 49 11.11 8.06 0.67
C THR A 49 9.74 7.46 0.30
N VAL A 50 8.66 8.13 0.72
CA VAL A 50 7.28 7.71 0.42
C VAL A 50 6.94 7.97 -1.05
N GLU A 51 7.53 9.00 -1.65
CA GLU A 51 7.31 9.39 -3.05
C GLU A 51 7.73 8.27 -4.00
N GLN A 52 8.83 7.57 -3.71
CA GLN A 52 9.26 6.40 -4.48
C GLN A 52 8.21 5.29 -4.47
N ILE A 53 7.56 5.05 -3.32
CA ILE A 53 6.46 4.09 -3.22
C ILE A 53 5.28 4.54 -4.07
N LYS A 54 4.94 5.84 -4.04
CA LYS A 54 3.81 6.38 -4.81
C LYS A 54 4.06 6.40 -6.31
N GLU A 55 5.31 6.47 -6.76
CA GLU A 55 5.66 6.36 -8.17
C GLU A 55 5.40 4.95 -8.72
N GLU A 56 5.79 3.92 -7.96
CA GLU A 56 5.55 2.52 -8.35
C GLU A 56 4.09 2.08 -8.08
N TYR A 57 3.51 2.57 -7.00
CA TYR A 57 2.18 2.23 -6.51
C TYR A 57 1.37 3.51 -6.34
N PRO A 58 0.86 4.10 -7.45
CA PRO A 58 0.12 5.35 -7.40
C PRO A 58 -1.20 5.19 -6.65
N ALA A 59 -1.56 6.25 -5.93
CA ALA A 59 -2.87 6.36 -5.31
C ALA A 59 -3.95 6.55 -6.38
N ALA A 60 -5.14 6.00 -6.14
CA ALA A 60 -6.32 6.33 -6.93
C ALA A 60 -6.61 7.82 -6.80
N ASP A 61 -6.92 8.46 -7.92
CA ASP A 61 -7.42 9.83 -7.92
C ASP A 61 -8.76 9.84 -7.15
N GLU A 62 -8.88 10.69 -6.12
CA GLU A 62 -10.12 10.88 -5.34
C GLU A 62 -11.25 11.47 -6.19
#